data_AF-A0A7M2C8A1-F1
#
_entry.id   AF-A0A7M2C8A1-F1
#
_cell.length_a   1.000
_cell.length_b   1.000
_cell.length_c   1.000
_cell.angle_alpha   90.00
_cell.angle_beta   90.00
_cell.angle_gamma   90.00
#
_symmetry.space_group_name_H-M   'P 1'
#
loop_
_entity.id
_entity.type
_entity.pdbx_description
1 polymer ?
#
loop_
_entity_poly.entity_id
_entity_poly.type
_entity_poly.pdbx_seq_one_letter_code
_entity_poly.pdbx_strand_id
1 'polypeptide(L)'
;MTPEEKLCSRSWRLRNSAGVLWSILSFGLLTGVNFLIRGVKSKNKLWIGMGIGFLIVGIGVMATSSMIDSGTKAAPKSSPELTIWGWVMFTSFIGGVIASFVTNKKWLIWKAHVDDRKWYAKAGATQSTNNPAPAHGYNPNAAAAAFAPQPTQTVPAQHSAPTDVPGGTIDVNAANVQDIITTLGVDSGTANRIVGARQQLGAFTSFEQLMSRAQVPPHLLIPHRNKLTFGAAQASPAPPAQEPAPQGSHSARKLDI
;
A
#
# COMPACT_ATOMS: atom_id res chain seq x y z
N MET A 1 4.39 -4.70 -18.10
CA MET A 1 4.14 -3.60 -19.03
C MET A 1 4.87 -2.37 -18.53
N THR A 2 5.88 -1.91 -19.26
CA THR A 2 6.62 -0.68 -18.93
C THR A 2 5.70 0.55 -19.05
N PRO A 3 6.05 1.69 -18.45
CA PRO A 3 5.27 2.92 -18.59
C PRO A 3 5.03 3.33 -20.05
N GLU A 4 6.02 3.13 -20.92
CA GLU A 4 5.99 3.46 -22.34
C GLU A 4 4.99 2.56 -23.08
N GLU A 5 5.01 1.25 -22.80
CA GLU A 5 4.06 0.29 -23.37
C GLU A 5 2.61 0.61 -22.97
N LYS A 6 2.39 1.03 -21.71
CA LYS A 6 1.05 1.47 -21.24
C LYS A 6 0.57 2.69 -22.01
N LEU A 7 1.44 3.68 -22.24
CA LEU A 7 1.10 4.89 -22.99
C LEU A 7 0.84 4.61 -24.48
N CYS A 8 1.53 3.64 -25.07
CA CYS A 8 1.26 3.21 -26.44
C CYS A 8 -0.06 2.44 -26.57
N SER A 9 -0.46 1.67 -25.55
CA SER A 9 -1.70 0.88 -25.58
C SER A 9 -2.97 1.76 -25.65
N ARG A 10 -3.73 1.60 -26.74
CA ARG A 10 -5.01 2.32 -26.96
C ARG A 10 -6.09 1.89 -25.95
N SER A 11 -6.16 0.60 -25.66
CA SER A 11 -7.11 0.05 -24.68
C SER A 11 -6.83 0.57 -23.26
N TRP A 12 -5.55 0.63 -22.87
CA TRP A 12 -5.17 1.18 -21.57
C TRP A 12 -5.53 2.66 -21.45
N ARG A 13 -5.24 3.46 -22.48
CA ARG A 13 -5.60 4.88 -22.53
C ARG A 13 -7.10 5.11 -22.41
N LEU A 14 -7.93 4.35 -23.14
CA LEU A 14 -9.39 4.47 -23.09
C LEU A 14 -9.94 4.17 -21.69
N ARG A 15 -9.54 3.05 -21.09
CA ARG A 15 -10.00 2.66 -19.74
C ARG A 15 -9.61 3.68 -18.67
N ASN A 16 -8.40 4.24 -18.78
CA ASN A 16 -7.89 5.20 -17.80
C ASN A 16 -8.32 6.65 -18.09
N SER A 17 -8.89 6.92 -19.26
CA SER A 17 -9.48 8.22 -19.64
C SER A 17 -10.98 8.28 -19.41
N ALA A 18 -11.63 7.19 -18.97
CA ALA A 18 -13.07 7.13 -18.78
C ALA A 18 -13.61 8.28 -17.89
N GLY A 19 -12.83 8.76 -16.93
CA GLY A 19 -13.22 9.90 -16.10
C GLY A 19 -13.36 11.24 -16.86
N VAL A 20 -12.87 11.37 -18.10
CA VAL A 20 -13.13 12.56 -18.94
C VAL A 20 -14.60 12.58 -19.40
N LEU A 21 -15.19 11.40 -19.63
CA LEU A 21 -16.58 11.28 -20.03
C LEU A 21 -17.53 11.85 -18.98
N TRP A 22 -17.16 11.81 -17.70
CA TRP A 22 -17.98 12.39 -16.63
C TRP A 22 -18.21 13.88 -16.83
N SER A 23 -17.21 14.65 -17.26
CA SER A 23 -17.40 16.09 -17.51
C SER A 23 -18.31 16.37 -18.71
N ILE A 24 -18.26 15.50 -19.73
CA ILE A 24 -19.09 15.61 -20.93
C ILE A 24 -20.54 15.21 -20.60
N LEU A 25 -20.74 14.05 -19.98
CA LEU A 25 -22.06 13.47 -19.71
C LEU A 25 -22.82 14.19 -18.60
N SER A 26 -22.12 14.84 -17.66
CA SER A 26 -22.76 15.60 -16.57
C SER A 26 -23.03 17.06 -16.90
N PHE A 27 -22.81 17.48 -18.15
CA PHE A 27 -22.89 18.90 -18.55
C PHE A 27 -22.12 19.83 -17.59
N GLY A 28 -20.95 19.38 -17.13
CA GLY A 28 -20.09 20.15 -16.24
C GLY A 28 -20.31 19.94 -14.74
N LEU A 29 -21.46 19.44 -14.29
CA LEU A 29 -21.81 19.37 -12.86
C LEU A 29 -20.89 18.46 -12.05
N LEU A 30 -20.44 17.34 -12.62
CA LEU A 30 -19.53 16.39 -11.95
C LEU A 30 -18.05 16.64 -12.27
N THR A 31 -17.73 17.73 -12.98
CA THR A 31 -16.35 18.08 -13.33
C THR A 31 -15.50 18.32 -12.08
N GLY A 32 -16.06 19.03 -11.09
CA GLY A 32 -15.38 19.28 -9.82
C GLY A 32 -15.02 17.99 -9.07
N VAL A 33 -15.95 17.03 -9.02
CA VAL A 33 -15.74 15.72 -8.37
C VAL A 33 -14.62 14.92 -9.05
N ASN A 34 -14.62 14.86 -10.38
CA ASN A 34 -13.56 14.19 -11.15
C ASN A 34 -12.17 14.77 -10.84
N PHE A 35 -12.06 16.11 -10.79
CA PHE A 35 -10.81 16.78 -10.43
C PHE A 35 -10.39 16.55 -8.98
N LEU A 36 -11.35 16.54 -8.05
CA LEU A 36 -11.08 16.28 -6.64
C LEU A 36 -10.51 14.87 -6.44
N ILE A 37 -11.16 13.85 -7.02
CA ILE A 37 -10.72 12.45 -6.93
C ILE A 37 -9.31 12.30 -7.51
N ARG A 38 -9.07 12.86 -8.71
CA ARG A 38 -7.74 12.82 -9.34
C ARG A 38 -6.69 13.55 -8.52
N GLY A 39 -7.03 14.74 -8.00
CA GLY A 39 -6.13 15.58 -7.22
C GLY A 39 -5.74 14.96 -5.89
N VAL A 40 -6.70 14.38 -5.16
CA VAL A 40 -6.44 13.64 -3.92
C VAL A 40 -5.57 12.41 -4.21
N LYS A 41 -5.89 11.63 -5.26
CA LYS A 41 -5.14 10.42 -5.61
C LYS A 41 -3.71 10.72 -6.08
N SER A 42 -3.48 11.80 -6.81
CA SER A 42 -2.13 12.22 -7.25
C SER A 42 -1.42 13.14 -6.25
N LYS A 43 -2.07 13.52 -5.14
CA LYS A 43 -1.60 14.55 -4.19
C LYS A 43 -1.26 15.89 -4.87
N ASN A 44 -1.94 16.22 -5.96
CA ASN A 44 -1.70 17.43 -6.73
C ASN A 44 -2.65 18.55 -6.27
N LYS A 45 -2.10 19.54 -5.55
CA LYS A 45 -2.85 20.69 -5.00
C LYS A 45 -3.58 21.51 -6.07
N LEU A 46 -3.00 21.64 -7.27
CA LEU A 46 -3.61 22.41 -8.37
C LEU A 46 -4.91 21.75 -8.84
N TRP A 47 -4.94 20.41 -8.97
CA TRP A 47 -6.15 19.69 -9.37
C TRP A 47 -7.21 19.71 -8.28
N ILE A 48 -6.80 19.65 -7.01
CA ILE A 48 -7.73 19.82 -5.88
C ILE A 48 -8.35 21.22 -5.94
N GLY A 49 -7.54 22.27 -6.13
CA GLY A 49 -8.03 23.65 -6.27
C GLY A 49 -9.01 23.82 -7.42
N MET A 50 -8.71 23.25 -8.60
CA MET A 50 -9.66 23.24 -9.73
C MET A 50 -10.95 22.50 -9.38
N GLY A 51 -10.86 21.35 -8.70
CA GLY A 51 -12.03 20.58 -8.27
C GLY A 51 -12.95 21.38 -7.34
N ILE A 52 -12.36 22.05 -6.35
CA ILE A 52 -13.09 22.95 -5.43
C ILE A 52 -13.72 24.12 -6.21
N GLY A 53 -12.97 24.75 -7.11
CA GLY A 53 -13.47 25.87 -7.93
C GLY A 53 -14.69 25.48 -8.76
N PHE A 54 -14.65 24.35 -9.46
CA PHE A 54 -15.80 23.87 -10.24
C PHE A 54 -16.99 23.47 -9.36
N LEU A 55 -16.76 22.93 -8.16
CA LEU A 55 -17.85 22.65 -7.22
C LEU A 55 -18.53 23.93 -6.73
N ILE A 56 -17.75 24.96 -6.39
CA ILE A 56 -18.29 26.26 -5.96
C ILE A 56 -19.15 26.87 -7.08
N VAL A 57 -18.67 26.86 -8.32
CA VAL A 57 -19.44 27.35 -9.47
C VAL A 57 -20.72 26.53 -9.67
N GLY A 58 -20.62 25.20 -9.63
CA GLY A 58 -21.78 24.31 -9.79
C GLY A 58 -22.85 24.50 -8.71
N ILE A 59 -22.45 24.57 -7.45
CA ILE A 59 -23.34 24.83 -6.31
C ILE A 59 -23.94 26.24 -6.43
N GLY A 60 -23.11 27.24 -6.78
CA GLY A 60 -23.55 28.61 -6.98
C GLY A 60 -24.65 28.72 -8.01
N VAL A 61 -24.49 28.06 -9.17
CA VAL A 61 -25.54 28.03 -10.21
C VAL A 61 -26.82 27.37 -9.69
N MET A 62 -26.72 26.24 -8.99
CA MET A 62 -27.92 25.55 -8.47
C MET A 62 -28.67 26.40 -7.44
N ALA A 63 -27.93 27.03 -6.52
CA ALA A 63 -28.49 27.89 -5.50
C ALA A 63 -29.18 29.11 -6.11
N THR A 64 -28.55 29.79 -7.07
CA THR A 64 -29.15 30.97 -7.70
C THR A 64 -30.29 30.63 -8.64
N SER A 65 -30.25 29.47 -9.32
CA SER A 65 -31.36 28.99 -10.15
C SER A 65 -32.63 28.74 -9.32
N SER A 66 -32.48 28.33 -8.06
CA SER A 66 -33.61 28.12 -7.14
C SER A 66 -34.25 29.41 -6.61
N MET A 67 -33.58 30.55 -6.74
CA MET A 67 -34.07 31.86 -6.28
C MET A 67 -34.89 32.61 -7.33
N ILE A 68 -34.95 32.11 -8.57
CA ILE A 68 -35.72 32.74 -9.65
C ILE A 68 -37.15 32.22 -9.56
N ASP A 69 -38.01 32.98 -8.87
CA ASP A 69 -39.43 32.67 -8.75
C ASP A 69 -40.09 32.87 -10.12
N SER A 70 -40.45 31.77 -10.81
CA SER A 70 -41.08 31.82 -12.14
C SER A 70 -42.56 32.24 -12.07
N GLY A 71 -42.93 33.10 -11.12
CA GLY A 71 -44.28 33.44 -10.64
C GLY A 71 -45.28 33.95 -11.68
N THR A 72 -44.96 33.90 -12.97
CA THR A 72 -45.88 34.12 -14.08
C THR A 72 -46.01 32.84 -14.90
N LYS A 73 -47.24 32.33 -15.07
CA LYS A 73 -47.55 31.16 -15.92
C LYS A 73 -47.19 31.33 -17.41
N ALA A 74 -46.66 32.50 -17.79
CA ALA A 74 -46.14 32.79 -19.11
C ALA A 74 -44.62 32.85 -19.04
N ALA A 75 -43.93 31.94 -19.73
CA ALA A 75 -42.48 31.97 -19.84
C ALA A 75 -42.04 33.33 -20.43
N PRO A 76 -41.25 34.15 -19.71
CA PRO A 76 -40.70 35.38 -20.27
C PRO A 76 -39.83 35.00 -21.47
N LYS A 77 -40.25 35.43 -22.67
CA LYS A 77 -39.59 35.06 -23.94
C LYS A 77 -38.14 35.55 -24.05
N SER A 78 -37.72 36.50 -23.20
CA SER A 78 -36.35 36.99 -23.12
C SER A 78 -36.08 37.63 -21.76
N SER A 79 -35.43 36.90 -20.86
CA SER A 79 -34.88 37.45 -19.62
C SER A 79 -33.36 37.58 -19.78
N PRO A 80 -32.79 38.78 -19.60
CA PRO A 80 -31.34 38.97 -19.57
C PRO A 80 -30.67 38.08 -18.53
N GLU A 81 -31.34 37.84 -17.40
CA GLU A 81 -30.84 37.00 -16.31
C GLU A 81 -30.67 35.55 -16.76
N LEU A 82 -31.69 34.95 -17.38
CA LEU A 82 -31.63 33.61 -17.98
C LEU A 82 -30.54 33.52 -19.05
N THR A 83 -30.34 34.59 -19.82
CA THR A 83 -29.29 34.66 -20.85
C THR A 83 -27.89 34.65 -20.23
N ILE A 84 -27.66 35.48 -19.20
CA ILE A 84 -26.39 35.55 -18.48
C ILE A 84 -26.07 34.21 -17.82
N TRP A 85 -27.03 33.63 -17.11
CA TRP A 85 -26.85 32.33 -16.46
C TRP A 85 -26.60 31.20 -17.47
N GLY A 86 -27.28 31.24 -18.62
CA GLY A 86 -27.01 30.34 -19.74
C GLY A 86 -25.57 30.43 -20.22
N TRP A 87 -25.03 31.63 -20.39
CA TRP A 87 -23.63 31.84 -20.77
C TRP A 87 -22.64 31.41 -19.70
N VAL A 88 -22.92 31.66 -18.41
CA VAL A 88 -22.09 31.19 -17.30
C VAL A 88 -22.03 29.66 -17.28
N MET A 89 -23.17 28.99 -17.43
CA MET A 89 -23.23 27.54 -17.50
C MET A 89 -22.51 26.99 -18.73
N PHE A 90 -22.74 27.60 -19.90
CA PHE A 90 -22.11 27.17 -21.14
C PHE A 90 -20.59 27.33 -21.11
N THR A 91 -20.09 28.48 -20.66
CA THR A 91 -18.65 28.74 -20.57
C THR A 91 -17.97 27.89 -19.51
N SER A 92 -18.62 27.68 -18.35
CA SER A 92 -18.16 26.74 -17.32
C SER A 92 -18.09 25.31 -17.86
N PHE A 93 -19.10 24.87 -18.61
CA PHE A 93 -19.11 23.55 -19.25
C PHE A 93 -17.95 23.39 -20.24
N ILE A 94 -17.80 24.31 -21.19
CA ILE A 94 -16.72 24.27 -22.19
C ILE A 94 -15.35 24.33 -21.50
N GLY A 95 -15.17 25.22 -20.52
CA GLY A 95 -13.96 25.30 -19.72
C GLY A 95 -13.65 24.00 -18.98
N GLY A 96 -14.66 23.35 -18.41
CA GLY A 96 -14.56 22.06 -17.74
C GLY A 96 -14.17 20.91 -18.67
N VAL A 97 -14.72 20.89 -19.89
CA VAL A 97 -14.36 19.92 -20.93
C VAL A 97 -12.90 20.12 -21.35
N ILE A 98 -12.48 21.34 -21.68
CA ILE A 98 -11.10 21.64 -22.08
C ILE A 98 -10.13 21.28 -20.96
N ALA A 99 -10.41 21.72 -19.73
CA ALA A 99 -9.62 21.38 -18.55
C ALA A 99 -9.49 19.86 -18.36
N SER A 100 -10.57 19.11 -18.60
CA SER A 100 -10.57 17.65 -18.48
C SER A 100 -9.63 16.99 -19.49
N PHE A 101 -9.62 17.45 -20.75
CA PHE A 101 -8.67 16.93 -21.74
C PHE A 101 -7.21 17.26 -21.40
N VAL A 102 -6.92 18.51 -21.01
CA VAL A 102 -5.56 18.96 -20.67
C VAL A 102 -5.00 18.19 -19.48
N THR A 103 -5.80 18.05 -18.42
CA THR A 103 -5.38 17.31 -17.22
C THR A 103 -5.34 15.81 -17.43
N ASN A 104 -6.16 15.25 -18.32
CA ASN A 104 -6.15 13.82 -18.63
C ASN A 104 -4.79 13.37 -19.18
N LYS A 105 -4.14 14.18 -20.02
CA LYS A 105 -2.78 13.89 -20.52
C LYS A 105 -1.80 13.73 -19.35
N LYS A 106 -1.76 14.69 -18.43
CA LYS A 106 -0.88 14.65 -17.25
C LYS A 106 -1.22 13.49 -16.31
N TRP A 107 -2.52 13.20 -16.15
CA TRP A 107 -3.00 12.07 -15.37
C TRP A 107 -2.55 10.72 -15.92
N LEU A 108 -2.65 10.50 -17.23
CA LEU A 108 -2.20 9.27 -17.86
C LEU A 108 -0.69 9.07 -17.71
N ILE A 109 0.10 10.14 -17.89
CA ILE A 109 1.55 10.09 -17.68
C ILE A 109 1.85 9.70 -16.23
N TRP A 110 1.24 10.39 -15.26
CA TRP A 110 1.41 10.05 -13.84
C TRP A 110 1.02 8.59 -13.56
N LYS A 111 -0.12 8.13 -14.06
CA LYS A 111 -0.64 6.79 -13.81
C LYS A 111 0.17 5.68 -14.50
N ALA A 112 0.87 6.00 -15.59
CA ALA A 112 1.78 5.04 -16.24
C ALA A 112 3.00 4.74 -15.36
N HIS A 113 3.51 5.75 -14.67
CA HIS A 113 4.69 5.68 -13.78
C HIS A 113 4.37 5.18 -12.38
N VAL A 114 3.14 5.35 -11.90
CA VAL A 114 2.71 4.75 -10.63
C VAL A 114 2.50 3.24 -10.84
N ASP A 115 3.27 2.43 -10.11
CA ASP A 115 3.06 0.99 -10.05
C ASP A 115 1.75 0.69 -9.31
N ASP A 116 0.66 0.54 -10.07
CA ASP A 116 -0.66 0.13 -9.57
C ASP A 116 -0.71 -1.40 -9.28
N ARG A 117 0.45 -2.08 -9.31
CA ARG A 117 0.54 -3.47 -8.89
C ARG A 117 0.31 -3.53 -7.39
N LYS A 118 -0.91 -3.88 -7.01
CA LYS A 118 -1.22 -4.16 -5.61
C LYS A 118 -0.25 -5.21 -5.11
N TRP A 119 0.22 -5.04 -3.88
CA TRP A 119 1.32 -5.82 -3.28
C TRP A 119 1.16 -7.35 -3.46
N TYR A 120 -0.07 -7.87 -3.44
CA TYR A 120 -0.37 -9.29 -3.66
C TYR A 120 -0.14 -9.78 -5.11
N ALA A 121 -0.27 -8.90 -6.11
CA ALA A 121 0.04 -9.24 -7.50
C ALA A 121 1.56 -9.24 -7.76
N LYS A 122 2.35 -8.67 -6.86
CA LYS A 122 3.82 -8.70 -6.90
C LYS A 122 4.37 -10.04 -6.39
N ALA A 123 3.73 -10.63 -5.38
CA ALA A 123 4.14 -11.92 -4.80
C ALA A 123 4.00 -13.09 -5.80
N GLY A 124 2.99 -13.09 -6.66
CA GLY A 124 2.80 -14.13 -7.67
C GLY A 124 3.69 -14.01 -8.91
N ALA A 125 4.29 -12.84 -9.16
CA ALA A 125 5.13 -12.61 -10.36
C ALA A 125 6.60 -13.03 -10.18
N THR A 126 7.02 -13.33 -8.94
CA THR A 126 8.34 -13.90 -8.62
C THR A 126 8.40 -15.42 -8.71
N GLN A 127 7.29 -16.09 -9.02
CA GLN A 127 7.25 -17.55 -9.13
C GLN A 127 7.25 -17.99 -10.60
N SER A 128 8.33 -18.68 -10.97
CA SER A 128 8.54 -19.53 -12.16
C SER A 128 8.84 -18.89 -13.52
N THR A 129 10.14 -18.76 -13.81
CA THR A 129 10.72 -19.22 -15.09
C THR A 129 11.72 -20.37 -14.96
N ASN A 130 11.99 -20.87 -13.74
CA ASN A 130 12.68 -22.15 -13.58
C ASN A 130 11.66 -23.29 -13.66
N ASN A 131 11.27 -23.63 -14.88
CA ASN A 131 10.64 -24.91 -15.17
C ASN A 131 11.79 -25.92 -15.34
N PRO A 132 12.12 -26.79 -14.37
CA PRO A 132 13.02 -27.89 -14.66
C PRO A 132 12.35 -28.76 -15.73
N ALA A 133 13.08 -29.06 -16.80
CA ALA A 133 12.64 -29.94 -17.87
C ALA A 133 12.05 -31.24 -17.27
N PRO A 134 11.00 -31.83 -17.88
CA PRO A 134 10.47 -33.11 -17.41
C PRO A 134 11.61 -34.12 -17.39
N ALA A 135 11.86 -34.69 -16.22
CA ALA A 135 12.90 -35.69 -15.99
C ALA A 135 12.65 -36.89 -16.93
N HIS A 136 13.40 -36.94 -18.03
CA HIS A 136 13.47 -38.09 -18.90
C HIS A 136 14.67 -38.93 -18.48
N GLY A 137 14.40 -40.10 -17.89
CA GLY A 137 15.42 -41.09 -17.56
C GLY A 137 15.49 -41.44 -16.07
N TYR A 138 14.61 -42.33 -15.63
CA TYR A 138 14.87 -43.12 -14.43
C TYR A 138 16.01 -44.09 -14.77
N ASN A 139 17.22 -43.84 -14.26
CA ASN A 139 18.33 -44.79 -14.34
C ASN A 139 18.28 -45.69 -13.09
N PRO A 140 17.86 -46.97 -13.20
CA PRO A 140 17.76 -47.86 -12.05
C PRO A 140 19.10 -48.22 -11.39
N ASN A 141 20.24 -47.87 -12.01
CA ASN A 141 21.58 -48.14 -11.45
C ASN A 141 22.18 -47.01 -10.62
N ALA A 142 21.51 -45.86 -10.48
CA ALA A 142 22.03 -44.75 -9.66
C ALA A 142 22.10 -45.11 -8.16
N ALA A 143 21.24 -46.01 -7.68
CA ALA A 143 21.24 -46.46 -6.28
C ALA A 143 22.42 -47.38 -5.94
N ALA A 144 23.04 -48.04 -6.92
CA ALA A 144 24.16 -48.96 -6.70
C ALA A 144 25.51 -48.23 -6.50
N ALA A 145 25.63 -46.98 -6.94
CA ALA A 145 26.85 -46.18 -6.79
C ALA A 145 27.01 -45.55 -5.39
N ALA A 146 25.97 -45.56 -4.56
CA ALA A 146 25.97 -44.98 -3.22
C ALA A 146 26.65 -45.86 -2.14
N PHE A 147 27.05 -47.09 -2.49
CA PHE A 147 27.62 -48.06 -1.55
C PHE A 147 29.10 -48.40 -1.79
N ALA A 148 29.82 -47.61 -2.60
CA ALA A 148 31.26 -47.78 -2.76
C ALA A 148 32.03 -47.15 -1.58
N PRO A 149 32.92 -47.88 -0.88
CA PRO A 149 33.75 -47.29 0.18
C PRO A 149 34.80 -46.34 -0.42
N GLN A 150 34.75 -45.07 -0.01
CA GLN A 150 35.77 -44.07 -0.34
C GLN A 150 37.00 -44.20 0.58
N PRO A 151 38.23 -43.98 0.07
CA PRO A 151 39.43 -43.92 0.89
C PRO A 151 39.45 -42.65 1.77
N THR A 152 39.83 -42.84 3.02
CA THR A 152 39.99 -41.83 4.08
C THR A 152 41.02 -40.76 3.70
N GLN A 153 40.56 -39.51 3.54
CA GLN A 153 41.42 -38.33 3.57
C GLN A 153 41.21 -37.57 4.89
N THR A 154 42.32 -37.38 5.60
CA THR A 154 42.44 -36.62 6.84
C THR A 154 42.31 -35.12 6.60
N VAL A 155 41.40 -34.45 7.32
CA VAL A 155 41.27 -32.98 7.39
C VAL A 155 41.25 -32.54 8.87
N PRO A 156 42.04 -31.52 9.28
CA PRO A 156 42.11 -31.04 10.66
C PRO A 156 40.87 -30.23 11.10
N ALA A 157 40.70 -30.16 12.42
CA ALA A 157 39.57 -29.55 13.14
C ALA A 157 39.42 -28.04 12.96
N GLN A 158 38.17 -27.57 12.75
CA GLN A 158 37.46 -26.57 13.55
C GLN A 158 36.31 -25.93 12.76
N HIS A 159 35.10 -26.02 13.34
CA HIS A 159 34.04 -25.01 13.50
C HIS A 159 32.69 -25.72 13.45
N SER A 160 32.03 -25.75 14.60
CA SER A 160 30.74 -26.41 14.83
C SER A 160 29.69 -25.93 13.83
N ALA A 161 29.20 -26.85 13.02
CA ALA A 161 28.08 -26.64 12.12
C ALA A 161 26.75 -26.47 12.90
N PRO A 162 25.80 -25.69 12.38
CA PRO A 162 24.50 -25.46 12.98
C PRO A 162 23.65 -26.73 12.95
N THR A 163 22.87 -26.94 14.01
CA THR A 163 21.87 -28.00 14.11
C THR A 163 20.82 -27.82 13.02
N ASP A 164 20.92 -28.69 12.02
CA ASP A 164 19.96 -28.85 10.93
C ASP A 164 18.68 -29.48 11.50
N VAL A 165 17.57 -28.73 11.52
CA VAL A 165 16.23 -29.26 11.79
C VAL A 165 15.36 -28.98 10.56
N PRO A 166 14.94 -30.01 9.81
CA PRO A 166 14.08 -29.86 8.63
C PRO A 166 12.65 -29.52 9.07
N GLY A 167 12.30 -28.23 9.04
CA GLY A 167 10.97 -27.71 9.41
C GLY A 167 10.97 -26.27 9.93
N GLY A 168 12.01 -25.50 9.58
CA GLY A 168 12.70 -24.52 10.42
C GLY A 168 11.88 -23.35 10.96
N THR A 169 11.76 -23.30 12.28
CA THR A 169 11.63 -22.05 13.03
C THR A 169 12.90 -21.22 12.82
N ILE A 170 12.75 -19.95 12.45
CA ILE A 170 13.85 -19.00 12.25
C ILE A 170 13.99 -18.11 13.48
N ASP A 171 15.20 -18.10 14.05
CA ASP A 171 15.58 -17.13 15.07
C ASP A 171 15.98 -15.82 14.39
N VAL A 172 15.17 -14.77 14.58
CA VAL A 172 15.40 -13.46 13.95
C VAL A 172 16.67 -12.78 14.47
N ASN A 173 17.09 -13.10 15.68
CA ASN A 173 18.28 -12.51 16.29
C ASN A 173 19.56 -13.16 15.77
N ALA A 174 19.54 -14.47 15.46
CA ALA A 174 20.69 -15.21 14.97
C ALA A 174 20.77 -15.34 13.44
N ALA A 175 19.64 -15.26 12.73
CA ALA A 175 19.57 -15.53 11.29
C ALA A 175 20.42 -14.56 10.46
N ASN A 176 21.08 -15.07 9.42
CA ASN A 176 21.77 -14.21 8.47
C ASN A 176 20.77 -13.60 7.45
N VAL A 177 21.21 -12.61 6.66
CA VAL A 177 20.35 -11.93 5.66
C VAL A 177 19.73 -12.93 4.67
N GLN A 178 20.50 -13.94 4.26
CA GLN A 178 20.05 -14.94 3.31
C GLN A 178 18.99 -15.86 3.91
N ASP A 179 19.15 -16.28 5.16
CA ASP A 179 18.18 -17.12 5.89
C ASP A 179 16.85 -16.39 6.09
N ILE A 180 16.91 -15.08 6.36
CA ILE A 180 15.74 -14.21 6.48
C ILE A 180 15.00 -14.13 5.14
N ILE A 181 15.72 -13.94 4.03
CA ILE A 181 15.13 -13.89 2.68
C ILE A 181 14.48 -15.22 2.33
N THR A 182 15.17 -16.34 2.53
CA THR A 182 14.69 -17.67 2.14
C THR A 182 13.54 -18.16 3.00
N THR A 183 13.56 -17.88 4.31
CA THR A 183 12.56 -18.42 5.25
C THR A 183 11.32 -17.54 5.40
N LEU A 184 11.49 -16.21 5.37
CA LEU A 184 10.39 -15.26 5.46
C LEU A 184 9.87 -14.80 4.10
N GLY A 185 10.56 -15.12 3.00
CA GLY A 185 10.18 -14.68 1.66
C GLY A 185 10.21 -13.16 1.49
N VAL A 186 11.03 -12.47 2.30
CA VAL A 186 11.16 -11.01 2.27
C VAL A 186 12.25 -10.58 1.31
N ASP A 187 12.16 -9.36 0.78
CA ASP A 187 13.20 -8.80 -0.09
C ASP A 187 14.49 -8.47 0.69
N SER A 188 15.60 -8.35 -0.04
CA SER A 188 16.92 -8.03 0.53
C SER A 188 16.95 -6.69 1.27
N GLY A 189 16.15 -5.70 0.86
CA GLY A 189 16.04 -4.43 1.56
C GLY A 189 15.37 -4.59 2.93
N THR A 190 14.29 -5.37 3.00
CA THR A 190 13.63 -5.72 4.26
C THR A 190 14.52 -6.56 5.16
N ALA A 191 15.22 -7.57 4.63
CA ALA A 191 16.15 -8.38 5.39
C ALA A 191 17.31 -7.54 5.97
N ASN A 192 17.88 -6.64 5.19
CA ASN A 192 18.91 -5.71 5.66
C ASN A 192 18.39 -4.75 6.73
N ARG A 193 17.13 -4.29 6.65
CA ARG A 193 16.53 -3.49 7.73
C ARG A 193 16.38 -4.26 9.02
N ILE A 194 16.00 -5.54 8.95
CA ILE A 194 15.90 -6.40 10.15
C ILE A 194 17.27 -6.58 10.78
N VAL A 195 18.30 -6.88 9.97
CA VAL A 195 19.68 -7.03 10.44
C VAL A 195 20.26 -5.71 10.99
N GLY A 196 19.97 -4.58 10.35
CA GLY A 196 20.39 -3.27 10.84
C GLY A 196 19.68 -2.88 12.14
N ALA A 197 18.38 -3.16 12.25
CA ALA A 197 17.61 -2.87 13.45
C ALA A 197 18.05 -3.73 14.64
N ARG A 198 18.40 -5.03 14.45
CA ARG A 198 19.02 -5.81 15.55
C ARG A 198 20.38 -5.28 15.96
N GLN A 199 21.22 -4.80 15.02
CA GLN A 199 22.53 -4.24 15.36
C GLN A 199 22.41 -2.98 16.22
N GLN A 200 21.37 -2.17 15.99
CA GLN A 200 21.10 -0.96 16.77
C GLN A 200 20.42 -1.24 18.12
N LEU A 201 19.61 -2.29 18.20
CA LEU A 201 18.76 -2.62 19.36
C LEU A 201 19.38 -3.70 20.27
N GLY A 202 20.33 -4.47 19.76
CA GLY A 202 20.88 -5.68 20.37
C GLY A 202 20.10 -6.93 19.95
N ALA A 203 18.86 -7.06 20.41
CA ALA A 203 17.98 -8.19 20.10
C ALA A 203 16.49 -7.78 20.10
N PHE A 204 15.69 -8.45 19.29
CA PHE A 204 14.23 -8.36 19.37
C PHE A 204 13.72 -9.33 20.43
N THR A 205 12.81 -8.87 21.29
CA THR A 205 12.16 -9.69 22.31
C THR A 205 10.73 -10.08 21.93
N SER A 206 10.13 -9.40 20.95
CA SER A 206 8.79 -9.71 20.49
C SER A 206 8.55 -9.40 19.01
N PHE A 207 7.46 -9.97 18.50
CA PHE A 207 6.95 -9.75 17.15
C PHE A 207 6.59 -8.29 16.89
N GLU A 208 5.97 -7.62 17.86
CA GLU A 208 5.58 -6.22 17.80
C GLU A 208 6.81 -5.31 17.73
N GLN A 209 7.89 -5.68 18.43
CA GLN A 209 9.16 -4.96 18.40
C GLN A 209 9.83 -5.08 17.03
N LEU A 210 9.81 -6.27 16.42
CA LEU A 210 10.28 -6.48 15.06
C LEU A 210 9.51 -5.60 14.06
N MET A 211 8.18 -5.59 14.15
CA MET A 211 7.32 -4.80 13.26
C MET A 211 7.58 -3.30 13.38
N SER A 212 7.64 -2.78 14.61
CA SER A 212 7.79 -1.34 14.87
C SER A 212 9.20 -0.82 14.58
N ARG A 213 10.24 -1.57 14.96
CA ARG A 213 11.64 -1.12 14.86
C ARG A 213 12.27 -1.42 13.51
N ALA A 214 12.02 -2.59 12.92
CA ALA A 214 12.52 -2.90 11.58
C ALA A 214 11.59 -2.41 10.46
N GLN A 215 10.47 -1.75 10.82
CA GLN A 215 9.45 -1.23 9.90
C GLN A 215 8.96 -2.28 8.90
N VAL A 216 8.86 -3.53 9.34
CA VAL A 216 8.43 -4.64 8.49
C VAL A 216 6.90 -4.62 8.42
N PRO A 217 6.30 -4.60 7.22
CA PRO A 217 4.85 -4.63 7.09
C PRO A 217 4.22 -5.87 7.76
N PRO A 218 3.10 -5.72 8.49
CA PRO A 218 2.47 -6.83 9.24
C PRO A 218 2.15 -8.05 8.37
N HIS A 219 1.69 -7.80 7.13
CA HIS A 219 1.28 -8.87 6.20
C HIS A 219 2.44 -9.78 5.77
N LEU A 220 3.69 -9.35 5.89
CA LEU A 220 4.86 -10.20 5.62
C LEU A 220 5.21 -11.08 6.82
N LEU A 221 4.87 -10.66 8.03
CA LEU A 221 5.23 -11.38 9.25
C LEU A 221 4.11 -12.31 9.74
N ILE A 222 2.84 -11.96 9.50
CA ILE A 222 1.67 -12.73 9.98
C ILE A 222 1.69 -14.21 9.52
N PRO A 223 1.96 -14.55 8.25
CA PRO A 223 1.99 -15.95 7.80
C PRO A 223 3.11 -16.77 8.46
N HIS A 224 4.14 -16.08 8.96
CA HIS A 224 5.34 -16.69 9.54
C HIS A 224 5.39 -16.54 11.06
N ARG A 225 4.34 -16.01 11.71
CA ARG A 225 4.33 -15.74 13.16
C ARG A 225 4.71 -16.96 13.99
N ASN A 226 4.21 -18.14 13.62
CA ASN A 226 4.47 -19.40 14.34
C ASN A 226 5.85 -20.00 14.02
N LYS A 227 6.58 -19.42 13.06
CA LYS A 227 7.92 -19.83 12.65
C LYS A 227 9.00 -18.88 13.17
N LEU A 228 8.63 -17.74 13.76
CA LEU A 228 9.58 -16.76 14.28
C LEU A 228 9.89 -17.06 15.75
N THR A 229 11.17 -17.15 16.09
CA THR A 229 11.65 -17.19 17.47
C THR A 229 12.55 -15.98 17.73
N PHE A 230 12.60 -15.56 18.99
CA PHE A 230 13.29 -14.33 19.42
C PHE A 230 14.44 -14.64 20.40
N GLY A 231 14.96 -15.87 20.38
CA GLY A 231 15.84 -16.38 21.43
C GLY A 231 15.12 -16.50 22.78
N ALA A 232 15.65 -17.29 23.71
CA ALA A 232 15.04 -17.48 25.01
C ALA A 232 14.88 -16.13 25.73
N ALA A 233 13.64 -15.71 25.95
CA ALA A 233 13.35 -14.89 27.11
C ALA A 233 13.87 -15.68 28.32
N GLN A 234 14.88 -15.16 29.02
CA GLN A 234 14.93 -15.38 30.45
C GLN A 234 13.53 -15.04 30.94
N ALA A 235 12.81 -16.05 31.45
CA ALA A 235 11.59 -15.85 32.18
C ALA A 235 11.88 -14.75 33.21
N SER A 236 11.28 -13.57 33.03
CA SER A 236 11.23 -12.61 34.13
C SER A 236 10.61 -13.34 35.32
N PRO A 237 11.21 -13.24 36.52
CA PRO A 237 10.63 -13.83 37.72
C PRO A 237 9.22 -13.28 37.90
N ALA A 238 8.34 -14.15 38.37
CA ALA A 238 6.97 -13.81 38.73
C ALA A 238 6.93 -12.49 39.51
N PRO A 239 5.92 -11.62 39.27
CA PRO A 239 5.73 -10.42 40.08
C PRO A 239 5.69 -10.84 41.56
N PRO A 240 6.50 -10.24 42.46
CA PRO A 240 6.27 -10.45 43.88
C PRO A 240 4.85 -10.01 44.19
N ALA A 241 4.11 -10.90 44.85
CA ALA A 241 2.79 -10.63 45.38
C ALA A 241 2.81 -9.27 46.09
N GLN A 242 2.00 -8.33 45.62
CA GLN A 242 1.81 -7.05 46.28
C GLN A 242 1.15 -7.32 47.64
N GLU A 243 1.93 -7.17 48.71
CA GLU A 243 1.41 -6.90 50.04
C GLU A 243 0.49 -5.67 50.00
N PRO A 244 -0.68 -5.71 50.65
CA PRO A 244 -1.61 -4.59 50.67
C PRO A 244 -1.09 -3.49 51.61
N ALA A 245 -0.67 -2.36 51.05
CA ALA A 245 -0.30 -1.16 51.80
C ALA A 245 -1.55 -0.29 52.11
N PRO A 246 -1.56 0.42 53.26
CA PRO A 246 -2.77 0.89 53.95
C PRO A 246 -3.43 2.12 53.32
N GLN A 247 -4.77 2.13 53.37
CA GLN A 247 -5.62 3.27 53.01
C GLN A 247 -5.35 4.46 53.95
N GLY A 248 -4.67 5.49 53.43
CA GLY A 248 -4.60 6.81 54.03
C GLY A 248 -5.83 7.63 53.64
N SER A 249 -6.72 7.88 54.61
CA SER A 249 -7.82 8.84 54.53
C SER A 249 -7.33 10.23 54.15
N HIS A 250 -7.85 10.79 53.06
CA HIS A 250 -7.81 12.23 52.83
C HIS A 250 -9.22 12.82 52.72
N SER A 251 -9.46 13.70 53.67
CA SER A 251 -10.68 14.39 54.01
C SER A 251 -11.28 15.25 52.89
N ALA A 252 -12.60 15.17 52.85
CA ALA A 252 -13.59 16.22 52.56
C ALA A 252 -13.05 17.63 52.30
N ARG A 253 -13.32 18.15 51.08
CA ARG A 253 -13.31 19.57 50.77
C ARG A 253 -14.75 20.09 50.85
N LYS A 254 -15.06 20.85 51.90
CA LYS A 254 -16.29 21.64 52.06
C LYS A 254 -16.39 22.68 50.94
N LEU A 255 -17.59 22.80 50.35
CA LEU A 255 -18.06 24.04 49.72
C LEU A 255 -18.57 24.96 50.85
N ASP A 256 -18.03 26.17 50.94
CA ASP A 256 -18.64 27.24 51.73
C ASP A 256 -19.52 28.10 50.80
N ILE A 257 -20.71 28.42 51.32
CA ILE A 257 -21.62 29.51 50.93
C ILE A 257 -21.46 30.57 52.02
#